data_AF-A0A2L2XD86-F1
#
_entry.id   AF-A0A2L2XD86-F1
#
_cell.length_a   1.000
_cell.length_b   1.000
_cell.length_c   1.000
_cell.angle_alpha   90.00
_cell.angle_beta   90.00
_cell.angle_gamma   90.00
#
_symmetry.space_group_name_H-M   'P 1'
#
loop_
_entity.id
_entity.type
_entity.pdbx_description
1 polymer ?
#
loop_
_entity_poly.entity_id
_entity_poly.type
_entity_poly.pdbx_seq_one_letter_code
_entity_poly.pdbx_strand_id
1 'polypeptide(L)'
;MNITRHAKKRYRERINSDTENIEQEIIDCYEKAVAVYEEGVNGDSKEFLVHENVLFVYTPVTDTIITVIDINFGFSESVNMELCRLQLERVLSLKERLSSEKSKASKVYEKFDKKITVIDGEIDLLQKKLEAIQAKRELILASKTKIFKNVQSTEKEYIAEAKRLVYSTSFRVEELNVKHA
;
A
#
# COMPACT_ATOMS: atom_id res chain seq x y z
N MET A 1 34.40 17.49 10.15
CA MET A 1 33.85 18.11 8.95
C MET A 1 34.93 18.41 7.93
N ASN A 2 34.82 17.82 6.75
CA ASN A 2 35.70 18.04 5.61
C ASN A 2 35.12 19.10 4.67
N ILE A 3 35.98 19.91 4.04
CA ILE A 3 35.56 20.90 3.04
C ILE A 3 36.31 20.63 1.75
N THR A 4 35.58 20.41 0.65
CA THR A 4 36.24 20.13 -0.62
C THR A 4 37.04 21.35 -1.10
N ARG A 5 38.07 21.10 -1.91
CA ARG A 5 38.79 22.16 -2.63
C ARG A 5 37.85 23.00 -3.50
N HIS A 6 36.79 22.38 -4.04
CA HIS A 6 35.79 23.06 -4.85
C HIS A 6 34.98 24.06 -4.02
N ALA A 7 34.49 23.66 -2.85
CA ALA A 7 33.77 24.54 -1.92
C ALA A 7 34.63 25.74 -1.50
N LYS A 8 35.88 25.52 -1.07
CA LYS A 8 36.82 26.60 -0.73
C LYS A 8 37.03 27.60 -1.87
N LYS A 9 37.20 27.08 -3.10
CA LYS A 9 37.37 27.91 -4.30
C LYS A 9 36.12 28.76 -4.56
N ARG A 10 34.93 28.16 -4.49
CA ARG A 10 33.65 28.86 -4.73
C ARG A 10 33.37 29.92 -3.67
N TYR A 11 33.69 29.63 -2.40
CA TYR A 11 33.56 30.59 -1.32
C TYR A 11 34.43 31.83 -1.58
N ARG A 12 35.71 31.62 -1.94
CA ARG A 12 36.63 32.72 -2.26
C ARG A 12 36.18 33.56 -3.46
N GLU A 13 35.69 32.90 -4.51
CA GLU A 13 35.33 33.58 -5.76
C GLU A 13 34.01 34.36 -5.69
N ARG A 14 33.10 33.99 -4.77
CA ARG A 14 31.70 34.42 -4.84
C ARG A 14 31.12 34.95 -3.55
N ILE A 15 31.74 34.66 -2.40
CA ILE A 15 31.21 35.02 -1.09
C ILE A 15 32.18 35.98 -0.40
N ASN A 16 33.42 35.56 -0.16
CA ASN A 16 34.42 36.40 0.49
C ASN A 16 35.82 36.17 -0.09
N SER A 17 36.37 37.15 -0.79
CA SER A 17 37.66 37.06 -1.48
C SER A 17 38.88 37.21 -0.58
N ASP A 18 38.72 37.84 0.59
CA ASP A 18 39.82 38.41 1.37
C ASP A 18 40.16 37.57 2.63
N THR A 19 39.55 36.40 2.76
CA THR A 19 39.71 35.55 3.94
C THR A 19 41.02 34.76 3.91
N GLU A 20 41.86 34.96 4.93
CA GLU A 20 43.06 34.13 5.18
C GLU A 20 42.70 32.73 5.72
N ASN A 21 41.61 32.59 6.48
CA ASN A 21 41.15 31.33 7.07
C ASN A 21 39.75 30.88 6.59
N ILE A 22 39.66 30.57 5.29
CA ILE A 22 38.38 30.22 4.61
C ILE A 22 37.70 28.99 5.21
N GLU A 23 38.48 28.03 5.71
CA GLU A 23 37.91 26.81 6.26
C GLU A 23 37.10 27.11 7.52
N GLN A 24 37.65 27.93 8.42
CA GLN A 24 36.94 28.31 9.64
C GLN A 24 35.69 29.13 9.34
N GLU A 25 35.75 30.11 8.43
CA GLU A 25 34.56 30.89 8.07
C GLU A 25 33.45 30.03 7.44
N ILE A 26 33.82 29.09 6.57
CA ILE A 26 32.84 28.15 6.00
C ILE A 26 32.18 27.33 7.11
N ILE A 27 32.95 26.86 8.09
CA ILE A 27 32.44 26.10 9.25
C ILE A 27 31.49 26.97 10.07
N ASP A 28 31.91 28.18 10.44
CA ASP A 28 31.12 29.10 11.28
C ASP A 28 29.79 29.51 10.60
N CYS A 29 29.80 29.71 9.28
CA CYS A 29 28.58 29.96 8.52
C CYS A 29 27.70 28.71 8.40
N TYR A 30 28.31 27.54 8.19
CA TYR A 30 27.59 26.27 8.10
C TYR A 30 26.89 25.92 9.43
N GLU A 31 27.54 26.15 10.57
CA GLU A 31 26.97 25.87 11.90
C GLU A 31 25.70 26.69 12.20
N LYS A 32 25.53 27.83 11.52
CA LYS A 32 24.33 28.67 11.60
C LYS A 32 23.31 28.40 10.49
N ALA A 33 23.62 27.48 9.57
CA ALA A 33 22.78 27.17 8.43
C ALA A 33 21.62 26.25 8.84
N VAL A 34 20.48 26.46 8.18
CA VAL A 34 19.26 25.69 8.42
C VAL A 34 19.04 24.72 7.27
N ALA A 35 18.82 23.43 7.58
CA ALA A 35 18.53 22.41 6.59
C ALA A 35 17.15 22.61 5.95
N VAL A 36 17.14 22.96 4.67
CA VAL A 36 15.93 23.30 3.90
C VAL A 36 15.44 22.15 3.02
N TYR A 37 16.34 21.30 2.54
CA TYR A 37 16.01 20.22 1.64
C TYR A 37 16.99 19.06 1.78
N GLU A 38 16.49 17.84 1.60
CA GLU A 38 17.28 16.62 1.64
C GLU A 38 16.96 15.83 0.38
N GLU A 39 17.99 15.45 -0.36
CA GLU A 39 17.90 14.65 -1.58
C GLU A 39 18.64 13.34 -1.37
N GLY A 40 17.94 12.22 -1.50
CA GLY A 40 18.55 10.89 -1.50
C GLY A 40 18.47 10.27 -2.89
N VAL A 41 19.60 9.98 -3.51
CA VAL A 41 19.66 9.20 -4.76
C VAL A 41 20.66 8.06 -4.59
N ASN A 42 20.20 6.82 -4.75
CA ASN A 42 21.04 5.61 -4.77
C ASN A 42 21.99 5.44 -3.56
N GLY A 43 21.55 5.83 -2.35
CA GLY A 43 22.34 5.68 -1.12
C GLY A 43 23.19 6.89 -0.74
N ASP A 44 23.35 7.86 -1.64
CA ASP A 44 23.96 9.15 -1.31
C ASP A 44 22.87 10.14 -0.88
N SER A 45 22.88 10.49 0.40
CA SER A 45 22.08 11.60 0.93
C SER A 45 22.86 12.90 0.82
N LYS A 46 22.21 13.92 0.27
CA LYS A 46 22.69 15.30 0.27
C LYS A 46 21.72 16.16 1.05
N GLU A 47 22.27 16.99 1.89
CA GLU A 47 21.54 18.02 2.62
C GLU A 47 21.87 19.38 2.02
N PHE A 48 20.85 20.19 1.90
CA PHE A 48 20.91 21.56 1.42
C PHE A 48 20.61 22.46 2.61
N LEU A 49 21.62 23.21 3.05
CA LEU A 49 21.52 24.09 4.21
C LEU A 49 21.71 25.53 3.79
N VAL A 50 20.94 26.46 4.37
CA VAL A 50 21.00 27.88 4.02
C VAL A 50 21.32 28.70 5.26
N HIS A 51 22.32 29.58 5.15
CA HIS A 51 22.55 30.67 6.08
C HIS A 51 22.64 31.96 5.26
N GLU A 52 21.80 32.95 5.57
CA GLU A 52 21.75 34.21 4.80
C GLU A 52 21.52 33.94 3.29
N ASN A 53 22.38 34.46 2.42
CA ASN A 53 22.39 34.19 0.98
C ASN A 53 23.34 33.05 0.60
N VAL A 54 23.83 32.24 1.53
CA VAL A 54 24.76 31.14 1.24
C VAL A 54 24.05 29.80 1.39
N LEU A 55 24.04 29.02 0.30
CA LEU A 55 23.58 27.65 0.26
C LEU A 55 24.78 26.69 0.33
N PHE A 56 24.75 25.78 1.29
CA PHE A 56 25.68 24.68 1.46
C PHE A 56 25.09 23.40 0.91
N VAL A 57 25.88 22.66 0.14
CA VAL A 57 25.57 21.29 -0.25
C VAL A 57 26.47 20.36 0.54
N TYR A 58 25.87 19.60 1.45
CA TYR A 58 26.55 18.75 2.43
C TYR A 58 26.20 17.28 2.18
N THR A 59 27.16 16.38 2.34
CA THR A 59 26.91 14.94 2.40
C THR A 59 27.19 14.45 3.83
N PRO A 60 26.15 13.96 4.54
CA PRO A 60 26.30 13.37 5.87
C PRO A 60 27.18 12.11 5.88
N VAL A 61 27.13 11.31 4.82
CA VAL A 61 27.83 10.01 4.73
C VAL A 61 29.35 10.16 4.95
N THR A 62 29.93 11.22 4.42
CA THR A 62 31.38 11.49 4.48
C THR A 62 31.72 12.72 5.32
N ASP A 63 30.74 13.28 6.03
CA ASP A 63 30.87 14.52 6.80
C ASP A 63 31.59 15.62 5.98
N THR A 64 31.06 15.91 4.78
CA THR A 64 31.75 16.75 3.79
C THR A 64 30.86 17.84 3.18
N ILE A 65 31.31 19.10 3.24
CA ILE A 65 30.75 20.21 2.44
C ILE A 65 31.27 20.10 1.01
N ILE A 66 30.40 19.69 0.10
CA ILE A 66 30.71 19.45 -1.32
C ILE A 66 30.93 20.76 -2.05
N THR A 67 30.00 21.70 -1.89
CA THR A 67 30.06 23.01 -2.56
C THR A 67 29.28 24.05 -1.78
N VAL A 68 29.54 25.32 -2.10
CA VAL A 68 28.81 26.48 -1.61
C VAL A 68 28.30 27.29 -2.81
N ILE A 69 27.12 27.87 -2.66
CA ILE A 69 26.45 28.65 -3.70
C ILE A 69 26.01 29.97 -3.07
N ASP A 70 26.46 31.08 -3.66
CA ASP A 70 25.88 32.40 -3.41
C ASP A 70 24.51 32.47 -4.11
N ILE A 71 23.46 32.64 -3.31
CA ILE A 71 22.08 32.79 -3.76
C ILE A 71 21.92 34.27 -4.16
N ASN A 72 21.87 34.52 -5.46
CA ASN A 72 21.72 35.86 -5.99
C ASN A 72 20.54 35.93 -6.96
N PHE A 73 19.54 36.73 -6.62
CA PHE A 73 18.34 36.97 -7.41
C PHE A 73 18.47 38.13 -8.41
N GLY A 74 19.65 38.75 -8.51
CA GLY A 74 19.93 39.87 -9.43
C GLY A 74 19.54 41.25 -8.87
N PHE A 75 19.33 41.36 -7.57
CA PHE A 75 19.02 42.62 -6.87
C PHE A 75 20.22 43.15 -6.06
N SER A 76 20.12 44.36 -5.52
CA SER A 76 21.10 44.87 -4.56
C SER A 76 21.18 43.95 -3.34
N GLU A 77 22.33 43.94 -2.66
CA GLU A 77 22.62 43.06 -1.53
C GLU A 77 21.52 43.08 -0.46
N SER A 78 21.07 44.27 -0.05
CA SER A 78 19.99 44.44 0.93
C SER A 78 18.68 43.74 0.51
N VAL A 79 18.29 43.90 -0.76
CA VAL A 79 17.07 43.30 -1.31
C VAL A 79 17.26 41.79 -1.47
N ASN A 80 18.44 41.35 -1.91
CA ASN A 80 18.76 39.94 -2.07
C ASN A 80 18.71 39.19 -0.72
N MET A 81 19.25 39.79 0.33
CA MET A 81 19.21 39.26 1.70
C MET A 81 17.78 39.16 2.23
N GLU A 82 16.95 40.19 2.00
CA GLU A 82 15.54 40.16 2.39
C GLU A 82 14.78 39.05 1.63
N LEU A 83 15.02 38.91 0.33
CA LEU A 83 14.43 37.83 -0.47
C LEU A 83 14.86 36.45 0.00
N CYS A 84 16.15 36.24 0.31
CA CYS A 84 16.64 34.99 0.87
C CYS A 84 15.94 34.65 2.20
N ARG A 85 15.80 35.64 3.10
CA ARG A 85 15.09 35.46 4.37
C ARG A 85 13.62 35.09 4.16
N LEU A 86 12.89 35.82 3.32
CA LEU A 86 11.47 35.55 3.03
C LEU A 86 11.28 34.16 2.39
N GLN A 87 12.18 33.77 1.49
CA GLN A 87 12.13 32.47 0.86
C GLN A 87 12.43 31.35 1.86
N LEU A 88 13.41 31.54 2.75
CA LEU A 88 13.73 30.59 3.81
C LEU A 88 12.54 30.40 4.76
N GLU A 89 11.93 31.48 5.23
CA GLU A 89 10.73 31.45 6.08
C GLU A 89 9.60 30.67 5.41
N ARG A 90 9.38 30.91 4.10
CA ARG A 90 8.36 30.20 3.33
C ARG A 90 8.65 28.71 3.23
N VAL A 91 9.91 28.33 2.98
CA VAL A 91 10.31 26.91 2.90
C VAL A 91 10.12 26.22 4.25
N LEU A 92 10.52 26.85 5.36
CA LEU A 92 10.34 26.30 6.69
C LEU A 92 8.85 26.13 7.05
N SER A 93 8.02 27.14 6.77
CA SER A 93 6.57 27.04 6.97
C SER A 93 5.94 25.90 6.14
N LEU A 94 6.38 25.73 4.90
CA LEU A 94 5.92 24.62 4.05
C LEU A 94 6.39 23.26 4.59
N LYS A 95 7.61 23.16 5.12
CA LYS A 95 8.15 21.94 5.74
C LYS A 95 7.31 21.53 6.97
N GLU A 96 6.98 22.49 7.84
CA GLU A 96 6.12 22.27 9.00
C GLU A 96 4.69 21.85 8.60
N ARG A 97 4.10 22.59 7.64
CA ARG A 97 2.76 22.26 7.13
C ARG A 97 2.73 20.86 6.52
N LEU A 98 3.73 20.50 5.72
CA LEU A 98 3.85 19.17 5.13
C LEU A 98 3.95 18.08 6.20
N SER A 99 4.75 18.30 7.26
CA SER A 99 4.86 17.38 8.39
C SER A 99 3.52 17.18 9.10
N SER A 100 2.82 18.27 9.40
CA SER A 100 1.48 18.24 10.01
C SER A 100 0.47 17.49 9.13
N GLU A 101 0.42 17.79 7.83
CA GLU A 101 -0.51 17.13 6.91
C GLU A 101 -0.18 15.64 6.74
N LYS A 102 1.10 15.24 6.69
CA LYS A 102 1.52 13.83 6.70
C LYS A 102 1.03 13.10 7.97
N SER A 103 1.17 13.74 9.13
CA SER A 103 0.71 13.16 10.41
C SER A 103 -0.81 12.98 10.44
N LYS A 104 -1.56 13.99 9.99
CA LYS A 104 -3.03 13.90 9.87
C LYS A 104 -3.44 12.79 8.90
N ALA A 105 -2.83 12.75 7.73
CA ALA A 105 -3.12 11.75 6.71
C ALA A 105 -2.85 10.33 7.23
N SER A 106 -1.71 10.10 7.89
CA SER A 106 -1.35 8.79 8.46
C SER A 106 -2.43 8.26 9.43
N LYS A 107 -2.95 9.10 10.33
CA LYS A 107 -4.04 8.72 11.25
C LYS A 107 -5.34 8.38 10.53
N VAL A 108 -5.64 9.11 9.45
CA VAL A 108 -6.83 8.86 8.64
C VAL A 108 -6.69 7.56 7.84
N TYR A 109 -5.53 7.28 7.26
CA TYR A 109 -5.24 6.01 6.59
C TYR A 109 -5.40 4.83 7.53
N GLU A 110 -4.80 4.87 8.73
CA GLU A 110 -4.92 3.79 9.71
C GLU A 110 -6.40 3.51 10.09
N LYS A 111 -7.23 4.57 10.16
CA LYS A 111 -8.66 4.43 10.40
C LYS A 111 -9.38 3.77 9.23
N PHE A 112 -9.01 4.08 7.99
CA PHE A 112 -9.59 3.42 6.81
C PHE A 112 -9.13 1.97 6.70
N ASP A 113 -7.86 1.66 6.94
CA ASP A 113 -7.33 0.30 6.92
C ASP A 113 -8.08 -0.59 7.91
N LYS A 114 -8.30 -0.11 9.14
CA LYS A 114 -9.12 -0.83 10.14
C LYS A 114 -10.55 -1.08 9.66
N LYS A 115 -11.18 -0.11 9.00
CA LYS A 115 -12.53 -0.27 8.44
C LYS A 115 -12.57 -1.28 7.30
N ILE A 116 -11.57 -1.26 6.43
CA ILE A 116 -11.42 -2.21 5.33
C ILE A 116 -11.29 -3.62 5.90
N THR A 117 -10.42 -3.84 6.89
CA THR A 117 -10.26 -5.15 7.54
C THR A 117 -11.57 -5.68 8.14
N VAL A 118 -12.39 -4.82 8.76
CA VAL A 118 -13.70 -5.22 9.30
C VAL A 118 -14.64 -5.64 8.17
N ILE A 119 -14.71 -4.84 7.10
CA ILE A 119 -15.57 -5.13 5.93
C ILE A 119 -15.12 -6.42 5.25
N ASP A 120 -13.83 -6.65 5.06
CA ASP A 120 -13.29 -7.87 4.47
C ASP A 120 -13.67 -9.11 5.30
N GLY A 121 -13.62 -9.00 6.63
CA GLY A 121 -14.11 -10.06 7.53
C GLY A 121 -15.61 -10.34 7.39
N GLU A 122 -16.43 -9.31 7.18
CA GLU A 122 -17.86 -9.48 6.90
C GLU A 122 -18.12 -10.15 5.55
N ILE A 123 -17.35 -9.78 4.52
CA ILE A 123 -17.39 -10.41 3.20
C ILE A 123 -17.10 -11.90 3.31
N ASP A 124 -16.01 -12.27 3.98
CA ASP A 124 -15.62 -13.68 4.17
C ASP A 124 -16.71 -14.48 4.91
N LEU A 125 -17.31 -13.89 5.95
CA LEU A 125 -18.38 -14.54 6.70
C LEU A 125 -19.62 -14.78 5.83
N LEU A 126 -20.00 -13.80 5.01
CA LEU A 126 -21.14 -13.91 4.11
C LEU A 126 -20.89 -14.93 3.00
N GLN A 127 -19.67 -15.00 2.45
CA GLN A 127 -19.29 -16.01 1.47
C GLN A 127 -19.42 -17.43 2.03
N LYS A 128 -18.90 -17.69 3.24
CA LYS A 128 -19.05 -19.00 3.90
C LYS A 128 -20.51 -19.38 4.14
N LYS A 129 -21.37 -18.41 4.49
CA LYS A 129 -22.82 -18.64 4.64
C LYS A 129 -23.46 -18.99 3.31
N LEU A 130 -23.08 -18.31 2.23
CA LEU A 130 -23.59 -18.56 0.88
C LEU A 130 -23.23 -19.98 0.43
N GLU A 131 -21.97 -20.39 0.60
CA GLU A 131 -21.48 -21.74 0.28
C GLU A 131 -22.28 -22.81 1.04
N ALA A 132 -22.51 -22.61 2.35
CA ALA A 132 -23.29 -23.55 3.15
C ALA A 132 -24.75 -23.69 2.67
N ILE A 133 -25.36 -22.59 2.23
CA ILE A 133 -26.73 -22.60 1.67
C ILE A 133 -26.74 -23.29 0.31
N GLN A 134 -25.74 -23.05 -0.54
CA GLN A 134 -25.59 -23.71 -1.83
C GLN A 134 -25.45 -25.23 -1.68
N ALA A 135 -24.62 -25.70 -0.74
CA ALA A 135 -24.48 -27.12 -0.43
C ALA A 135 -25.80 -27.75 0.03
N LYS A 136 -26.57 -27.06 0.89
CA LYS A 136 -27.93 -27.51 1.30
C LYS A 136 -28.87 -27.63 0.11
N ARG A 137 -28.85 -26.65 -0.81
CA ARG A 137 -29.66 -26.69 -2.03
C ARG A 137 -29.31 -27.90 -2.90
N GLU A 138 -28.03 -28.20 -3.07
CA GLU A 138 -27.57 -29.36 -3.84
C GLU A 138 -28.04 -30.68 -3.24
N LEU A 139 -27.96 -30.84 -1.91
CA LEU A 139 -28.49 -32.01 -1.21
C LEU A 139 -29.99 -32.20 -1.42
N ILE A 140 -30.76 -31.11 -1.36
CA ILE A 140 -32.21 -31.13 -1.60
C ILE A 140 -32.49 -31.53 -3.05
N LEU A 141 -31.76 -30.98 -4.02
CA LEU A 141 -31.91 -31.32 -5.44
C LEU A 141 -31.58 -32.80 -5.70
N ALA A 142 -30.49 -33.31 -5.13
CA ALA A 142 -30.12 -34.72 -5.23
C ALA A 142 -31.21 -35.63 -4.64
N SER A 143 -31.74 -35.27 -3.47
CA SER A 143 -32.83 -35.99 -2.81
C SER A 143 -34.11 -35.99 -3.64
N LYS A 144 -34.50 -34.84 -4.20
CA LYS A 144 -35.64 -34.70 -5.10
C LYS A 144 -35.51 -35.61 -6.32
N THR A 145 -34.33 -35.61 -6.97
CA THR A 145 -34.07 -36.47 -8.13
C THR A 145 -34.11 -37.95 -7.75
N LYS A 146 -33.60 -38.34 -6.58
CA LYS A 146 -33.66 -39.72 -6.09
C LYS A 146 -35.11 -40.18 -5.86
N ILE A 147 -35.93 -39.36 -5.19
CA ILE A 147 -37.35 -39.66 -4.96
C ILE A 147 -38.07 -39.85 -6.30
N PHE A 148 -37.85 -38.95 -7.26
CA PHE A 148 -38.47 -39.06 -8.58
C PHE A 148 -38.08 -40.35 -9.32
N LYS A 149 -36.79 -40.74 -9.28
CA LYS A 149 -36.33 -42.01 -9.85
C LYS A 149 -36.97 -43.22 -9.16
N ASN A 150 -37.11 -43.19 -7.84
CA ASN A 150 -37.76 -44.27 -7.09
C ASN A 150 -39.23 -44.43 -7.51
N VAL A 151 -39.98 -43.33 -7.62
CA VAL A 151 -41.38 -43.35 -8.09
C VAL A 151 -41.47 -43.99 -9.48
N GLN A 152 -40.60 -43.59 -10.42
CA GLN A 152 -40.57 -44.18 -11.76
C GLN A 152 -40.23 -45.68 -11.76
N SER A 153 -39.34 -46.13 -10.85
CA SER A 153 -39.01 -47.56 -10.72
C SER A 153 -40.21 -48.35 -10.19
N THR A 154 -40.84 -47.86 -9.12
CA THR A 154 -42.01 -48.50 -8.52
C THR A 154 -43.20 -48.53 -9.48
N GLU A 155 -43.40 -47.47 -10.27
CA GLU A 155 -44.43 -47.44 -11.31
C GLU A 155 -44.20 -48.51 -12.39
N LYS A 156 -42.94 -48.71 -12.82
CA LYS A 156 -42.58 -49.79 -13.75
C LYS A 156 -42.84 -51.18 -13.16
N GLU A 157 -42.46 -51.39 -11.90
CA GLU A 157 -42.70 -52.65 -11.18
C GLU A 157 -44.20 -52.93 -11.04
N TYR A 158 -44.99 -51.93 -10.62
CA TYR A 158 -46.45 -52.03 -10.54
C TYR A 158 -47.07 -52.42 -11.87
N ILE A 159 -46.69 -51.74 -12.96
CA ILE A 159 -47.19 -52.05 -14.31
C ILE A 159 -46.81 -53.48 -14.71
N ALA A 160 -45.60 -53.95 -14.37
CA ALA A 160 -45.15 -55.29 -14.67
C ALA A 160 -45.98 -56.36 -13.93
N GLU A 161 -46.20 -56.19 -12.62
CA GLU A 161 -47.02 -57.13 -11.83
C GLU A 161 -48.50 -57.10 -12.23
N ALA A 162 -49.06 -55.90 -12.48
CA ALA A 162 -50.44 -55.76 -12.97
C ALA A 162 -50.63 -56.49 -14.31
N LYS A 163 -49.68 -56.37 -15.24
CA LYS A 163 -49.70 -57.11 -16.51
C LYS A 163 -49.64 -58.62 -16.30
N ARG A 164 -48.81 -59.12 -15.38
CA ARG A 164 -48.77 -60.56 -15.05
C ARG A 164 -50.12 -61.08 -14.57
N LEU A 165 -50.83 -60.29 -13.76
CA LEU A 165 -52.16 -60.65 -13.25
C LEU A 165 -53.23 -60.64 -14.35
N VAL A 166 -53.26 -59.60 -15.19
CA VAL A 166 -54.23 -59.45 -16.30
C VAL A 166 -54.03 -60.52 -17.38
N TYR A 167 -52.78 -60.84 -17.71
CA TYR A 167 -52.44 -61.82 -18.75
C TYR A 167 -52.09 -63.20 -18.16
N SER A 168 -52.60 -63.53 -16.97
CA SER A 168 -52.27 -64.74 -16.19
C SER A 168 -52.77 -66.08 -16.77
N THR A 169 -52.82 -66.24 -18.09
CA THR A 169 -52.97 -67.59 -18.70
C THR A 169 -51.77 -68.50 -18.43
N SER A 170 -50.73 -68.01 -17.74
CA SER A 170 -49.52 -68.74 -17.35
C SER A 170 -49.40 -69.04 -15.86
N PHE A 171 -50.31 -68.57 -14.99
CA PHE A 171 -50.32 -69.00 -13.58
C PHE A 171 -51.00 -70.38 -13.47
N ARG A 172 -50.45 -71.37 -14.18
CA ARG A 172 -50.89 -72.76 -14.08
C ARG A 172 -50.46 -73.32 -12.72
N VAL A 173 -51.39 -74.05 -12.11
CA VAL A 173 -51.44 -74.66 -10.78
C VAL A 173 -50.25 -75.60 -10.42
N GLU A 174 -49.22 -75.67 -11.25
CA GLU A 174 -48.08 -76.60 -11.10
C GLU A 174 -47.14 -76.24 -9.93
N GLU A 175 -47.09 -74.98 -9.47
CA GLU A 175 -46.27 -74.59 -8.31
C GLU A 175 -46.95 -74.82 -6.94
N LEU A 176 -48.25 -75.15 -6.91
CA LEU A 176 -48.99 -75.37 -5.66
C LEU A 176 -49.07 -76.84 -5.22
N ASN A 177 -48.61 -77.80 -6.03
CA ASN A 177 -48.74 -79.24 -5.78
C ASN A 177 -47.44 -79.95 -5.36
N VAL A 178 -46.53 -79.27 -4.65
CA VAL A 178 -45.36 -79.94 -4.04
C VAL A 178 -45.34 -79.67 -2.54
N LYS A 179 -46.23 -80.35 -1.82
CA LYS A 179 -46.07 -80.85 -0.44
C LYS A 179 -47.41 -81.40 0.03
N HIS A 180 -47.67 -82.67 -0.25
CA HIS A 180 -48.11 -83.67 0.73
C HIS A 180 -47.99 -85.03 0.04
N ALA A 181 -47.11 -85.84 0.61
CA ALA A 181 -46.86 -87.24 0.27
C ALA A 181 -48.08 -88.11 0.56
#